data_AF-A0A349A563-F1
#
_entry.id   AF-A0A349A563-F1
#
_cell.length_a   1.000
_cell.length_b   1.000
_cell.length_c   1.000
_cell.angle_alpha   90.00
_cell.angle_beta   90.00
_cell.angle_gamma   90.00
#
_symmetry.space_group_name_H-M   'P 1'
#
loop_
_entity.id
_entity.type
_entity.pdbx_description
1 polymer ?
#
loop_
_entity_poly.entity_id
_entity_poly.type
_entity_poly.pdbx_seq_one_letter_code
_entity_poly.pdbx_strand_id
1 'polypeptide(L)'
;MTNHWVDFKNSDVILIMGSNPASNHPVSFKWIQEAIDKRGAKLICVDPRFTQSAAKSHLYAPLRSGTDIAFLGGMIKYILDNNLYFEEYVKQYTNASFLVNPAFKLPGDNNGVFSGMKDGKYDKATWNYQAGGGGVISKDPTLKNPNCVFQLLKKQYARYTPEVVSKITGTPQDKLLEVYKLYASTGKPDRAGVELYAMGWTQHTVGVQNIRAMCIIQLLLGNMGVAGGGVAAMRGESNVQGSTDHGLLFHIWPGYLNTPKASLKTLKDYNAKETPSTKEAKSLNWWKNKPKYVASFLRSTYGKGVSLDEAYTLMPKIDDGSNLSWLQIFDQMYKGKFTGFFAWGMNPACSGAHSNKVRQALGKLDWMVNV
;
A
#
# COMPACT_ATOMS: atom_id res chain seq x y z
N MET A 1 -9.54 1.68 -0.14
CA MET A 1 -9.76 2.98 -0.77
C MET A 1 -9.78 4.07 0.29
N THR A 2 -9.23 5.23 -0.06
CA THR A 2 -9.23 6.45 0.78
C THR A 2 -10.55 7.21 0.68
N ASN A 3 -11.30 6.99 -0.40
CA ASN A 3 -12.59 7.59 -0.71
C ASN A 3 -13.66 6.48 -0.77
N HIS A 4 -14.81 6.69 -1.43
CA HIS A 4 -15.86 5.70 -1.61
C HIS A 4 -16.41 5.69 -3.06
N TRP A 5 -17.17 4.66 -3.44
CA TRP A 5 -17.61 4.41 -4.82
C TRP A 5 -18.30 5.59 -5.50
N VAL A 6 -19.22 6.25 -4.79
CA VAL A 6 -20.01 7.38 -5.33
C VAL A 6 -19.12 8.58 -5.63
N ASP A 7 -18.02 8.75 -4.90
CA ASP A 7 -17.14 9.90 -5.04
C ASP A 7 -16.39 9.93 -6.39
N PHE A 8 -16.32 8.79 -7.10
CA PHE A 8 -15.70 8.75 -8.43
C PHE A 8 -16.36 9.71 -9.42
N LYS A 9 -17.65 10.02 -9.23
CA LYS A 9 -18.40 10.99 -10.06
C LYS A 9 -17.83 12.42 -10.01
N ASN A 10 -16.99 12.72 -9.01
CA ASN A 10 -16.40 14.03 -8.80
C ASN A 10 -15.01 14.18 -9.44
N SER A 11 -14.46 13.10 -10.02
CA SER A 11 -13.11 13.13 -10.59
C SER A 11 -13.07 13.81 -11.96
N ASP A 12 -11.96 14.46 -12.29
CA ASP A 12 -11.70 15.01 -13.63
C ASP A 12 -10.81 14.10 -14.47
N VAL A 13 -9.99 13.27 -13.82
CA VAL A 13 -9.18 12.23 -14.48
C VAL A 13 -9.17 10.96 -13.64
N ILE A 14 -9.60 9.85 -14.24
CA ILE A 14 -9.68 8.54 -13.60
C ILE A 14 -8.61 7.64 -14.24
N LEU A 15 -7.68 7.15 -13.44
CA LEU A 15 -6.66 6.18 -13.86
C LEU A 15 -7.05 4.78 -13.38
N ILE A 16 -7.33 3.88 -14.32
CA ILE A 16 -7.42 2.45 -14.07
C ILE A 16 -6.06 1.83 -14.38
N MET A 17 -5.36 1.35 -13.36
CA MET A 17 -4.09 0.64 -13.53
C MET A 17 -3.99 -0.47 -12.46
N GLY A 18 -3.73 -1.71 -12.88
CA GLY A 18 -3.80 -2.84 -11.95
C GLY A 18 -5.22 -3.24 -11.54
N SER A 19 -6.23 -2.87 -12.34
CA SER A 19 -7.62 -3.30 -12.18
C SER A 19 -8.40 -3.34 -13.50
N ASN A 20 -9.56 -4.01 -13.50
CA ASN A 20 -10.55 -4.02 -14.58
C ASN A 20 -11.97 -3.82 -13.97
N PRO A 21 -12.29 -2.62 -13.45
CA PRO A 21 -13.54 -2.37 -12.73
C PRO A 21 -14.80 -2.57 -13.59
N ALA A 22 -14.72 -2.47 -14.92
CA ALA A 22 -15.87 -2.73 -15.78
C ALA A 22 -16.36 -4.19 -15.69
N SER A 23 -15.46 -5.13 -15.36
CA SER A 23 -15.80 -6.55 -15.16
C SER A 23 -15.87 -6.93 -13.69
N ASN A 24 -14.95 -6.39 -12.86
CA ASN A 24 -14.76 -6.88 -11.50
C ASN A 24 -15.52 -6.03 -10.45
N HIS A 25 -15.90 -4.81 -10.82
CA HIS A 25 -16.69 -3.88 -9.98
C HIS A 25 -17.75 -3.17 -10.84
N PRO A 26 -18.56 -3.88 -11.64
CA PRO A 26 -19.32 -3.27 -12.75
C PRO A 26 -20.28 -2.16 -12.30
N VAL A 27 -20.85 -2.28 -11.10
CA VAL A 27 -21.75 -1.24 -10.54
C VAL A 27 -21.00 0.04 -10.20
N SER A 28 -19.71 -0.02 -9.82
CA SER A 28 -18.92 1.20 -9.58
C SER A 28 -18.68 1.99 -10.86
N PHE A 29 -18.75 1.33 -12.03
CA PHE A 29 -18.59 1.97 -13.34
C PHE A 29 -19.71 2.98 -13.64
N LYS A 30 -20.87 2.88 -12.97
CA LYS A 30 -21.92 3.91 -13.01
C LYS A 30 -21.37 5.29 -12.64
N TRP A 31 -20.58 5.37 -11.57
CA TRP A 31 -20.05 6.64 -11.05
C TRP A 31 -18.90 7.16 -11.90
N ILE A 32 -18.12 6.26 -12.52
CA ILE A 32 -17.12 6.62 -13.54
C ILE A 32 -17.82 7.23 -14.75
N GLN A 33 -18.88 6.60 -15.25
CA GLN A 33 -19.67 7.12 -16.37
C GLN A 33 -20.32 8.47 -16.03
N GLU A 34 -20.82 8.65 -14.81
CA GLU A 34 -21.37 9.92 -14.37
C GLU A 34 -20.33 11.06 -14.36
N ALA A 35 -19.09 10.77 -13.97
CA ALA A 35 -17.98 11.74 -14.08
C ALA A 35 -17.74 12.14 -15.55
N ILE A 36 -17.74 11.16 -16.46
CA ILE A 36 -17.52 11.38 -17.89
C ILE A 36 -18.66 12.22 -18.47
N ASP A 37 -19.91 11.81 -18.27
CA ASP A 37 -21.08 12.41 -18.92
C ASP A 37 -21.37 13.82 -18.41
N LYS A 38 -21.20 14.05 -17.10
CA LYS A 38 -21.60 15.32 -16.45
C LYS A 38 -20.46 16.32 -16.30
N ARG A 39 -19.21 15.86 -16.25
CA ARG A 39 -18.03 16.72 -15.99
C ARG A 39 -16.98 16.65 -17.10
N GLY A 40 -17.17 15.80 -18.11
CA GLY A 40 -16.18 15.61 -19.16
C GLY A 40 -14.90 14.91 -18.67
N ALA A 41 -14.98 14.15 -17.56
CA ALA A 41 -13.84 13.46 -16.99
C ALA A 41 -13.16 12.54 -18.02
N LYS A 42 -11.83 12.42 -17.94
CA LYS A 42 -11.07 11.52 -18.82
C LYS A 42 -10.73 10.22 -18.12
N LEU A 43 -10.94 9.12 -18.83
CA LEU A 43 -10.69 7.77 -18.34
C LEU A 43 -9.47 7.19 -19.03
N ILE A 44 -8.45 6.84 -18.23
CA ILE A 44 -7.22 6.19 -18.67
C ILE A 44 -7.26 4.72 -18.23
N CYS A 45 -6.90 3.80 -19.11
CA CYS A 45 -6.70 2.40 -18.78
C CYS A 45 -5.27 1.96 -19.15
N VAL A 46 -4.53 1.50 -18.14
CA VAL A 46 -3.17 0.98 -18.29
C VAL A 46 -3.18 -0.50 -17.88
N ASP A 47 -3.19 -1.40 -18.86
CA ASP A 47 -3.31 -2.85 -18.65
C ASP A 47 -2.55 -3.62 -19.75
N PRO A 48 -1.88 -4.75 -19.44
CA PRO A 48 -1.26 -5.62 -20.46
C PRO A 48 -2.23 -6.12 -21.53
N ARG A 49 -3.54 -6.07 -21.27
CA ARG A 49 -4.60 -6.56 -22.15
C ARG A 49 -5.59 -5.44 -22.46
N PHE A 50 -6.20 -5.52 -23.63
CA PHE A 50 -7.35 -4.69 -23.95
C PHE A 50 -8.62 -5.29 -23.33
N THR A 51 -9.03 -4.77 -22.17
CA THR A 51 -10.16 -5.26 -21.37
C THR A 51 -11.46 -4.49 -21.62
N GLN A 52 -12.55 -4.87 -20.95
CA GLN A 52 -13.81 -4.13 -20.95
C GLN A 52 -13.65 -2.71 -20.38
N SER A 53 -12.74 -2.51 -19.41
CA SER A 53 -12.38 -1.17 -18.95
C SER A 53 -11.60 -0.39 -20.01
N ALA A 54 -10.69 -1.04 -20.74
CA ALA A 54 -9.97 -0.40 -21.84
C ALA A 54 -10.92 0.02 -22.98
N ALA A 55 -11.89 -0.82 -23.33
CA ALA A 55 -12.89 -0.53 -24.36
C ALA A 55 -13.76 0.70 -24.06
N LYS A 56 -13.90 1.06 -22.78
CA LYS A 56 -14.63 2.26 -22.33
C LYS A 56 -13.71 3.45 -22.05
N SER A 57 -12.39 3.26 -22.11
CA SER A 57 -11.42 4.31 -21.79
C SER A 57 -11.23 5.28 -22.95
N HIS A 58 -10.91 6.53 -22.61
CA HIS A 58 -10.52 7.55 -23.60
C HIS A 58 -9.07 7.35 -24.06
N LEU A 59 -8.24 6.80 -23.17
CA LEU A 59 -6.83 6.52 -23.44
C LEU A 59 -6.47 5.15 -22.88
N TYR A 60 -6.11 4.23 -23.77
CA TYR A 60 -5.52 2.94 -23.42
C TYR A 60 -4.00 2.98 -23.65
N ALA A 61 -3.24 2.46 -22.69
CA ALA A 61 -1.81 2.23 -22.84
C ALA A 61 -1.44 0.80 -22.40
N PRO A 62 -0.83 -0.02 -23.27
CA PRO A 62 -0.36 -1.34 -22.88
C PRO A 62 0.89 -1.22 -22.00
N LEU A 63 1.07 -2.16 -21.08
CA LEU A 63 2.34 -2.37 -20.39
C LEU A 63 2.60 -3.84 -20.13
N ARG A 64 3.88 -4.22 -20.05
CA ARG A 64 4.33 -5.54 -19.65
C ARG A 64 4.03 -5.80 -18.17
N SER A 65 3.49 -6.97 -17.84
CA SER A 65 3.22 -7.37 -16.45
C SER A 65 4.47 -7.27 -15.56
N GLY A 66 4.31 -6.70 -14.37
CA GLY A 66 5.39 -6.56 -13.39
C GLY A 66 6.31 -5.35 -13.61
N THR A 67 5.95 -4.42 -14.50
CA THR A 67 6.76 -3.24 -14.84
C THR A 67 6.18 -1.91 -14.35
N ASP A 68 5.14 -1.98 -13.50
CA ASP A 68 4.36 -0.85 -13.02
C ASP A 68 5.21 0.22 -12.31
N ILE A 69 6.20 -0.17 -11.49
CA ILE A 69 7.12 0.80 -10.84
C ILE A 69 7.89 1.63 -11.86
N ALA A 70 8.27 1.08 -13.01
CA ALA A 70 8.95 1.85 -14.04
C ALA A 70 7.99 2.88 -14.66
N PHE A 71 6.77 2.45 -14.98
CA PHE A 71 5.73 3.34 -15.48
C PHE A 71 5.41 4.49 -14.50
N LEU A 72 5.16 4.17 -13.23
CA LEU A 72 4.84 5.16 -12.20
C LEU A 72 6.06 6.02 -11.85
N GLY A 73 7.26 5.45 -11.87
CA GLY A 73 8.51 6.19 -11.67
C GLY A 73 8.77 7.23 -12.76
N GLY A 74 8.44 6.90 -14.01
CA GLY A 74 8.45 7.87 -15.12
C GLY A 74 7.44 9.00 -14.92
N MET A 75 6.25 8.70 -14.41
CA MET A 75 5.24 9.71 -14.08
C MET A 75 5.71 10.63 -12.94
N ILE A 76 6.32 10.08 -11.89
CA ILE A 76 6.91 10.87 -10.78
C ILE A 76 7.97 11.82 -11.33
N LYS A 77 8.90 11.32 -12.17
CA LYS A 77 9.90 12.15 -12.84
C LYS A 77 9.24 13.25 -13.67
N TYR A 78 8.27 12.91 -14.51
CA TYR A 78 7.58 13.87 -15.37
C TYR A 78 6.91 14.99 -14.56
N ILE A 79 6.24 14.65 -13.44
CA ILE A 79 5.63 15.63 -12.54
C ILE A 79 6.69 16.56 -11.93
N LEU A 80 7.81 16.01 -11.46
CA LEU A 80 8.87 16.76 -10.79
C LEU A 80 9.67 17.65 -11.75
N ASP A 81 9.96 17.18 -12.96
CA ASP A 81 10.74 17.92 -13.96
C ASP A 81 9.96 19.08 -14.56
N ASN A 82 8.63 18.95 -14.67
CA ASN A 82 7.74 19.96 -15.24
C ASN A 82 7.05 20.84 -14.18
N ASN A 83 7.42 20.71 -12.90
CA ASN A 83 6.80 21.43 -11.77
C ASN A 83 5.26 21.33 -11.74
N LEU A 84 4.72 20.14 -12.03
CA LEU A 84 3.27 19.89 -12.07
C LEU A 84 2.69 19.44 -10.72
N TYR A 85 3.51 19.43 -9.67
CA TYR A 85 3.08 19.09 -8.32
C TYR A 85 2.41 20.30 -7.64
N PHE A 86 1.47 20.06 -6.73
CA PHE A 86 0.82 21.11 -5.96
C PHE A 86 1.74 21.56 -4.81
N GLU A 87 2.55 22.60 -5.05
CA GLU A 87 3.66 23.00 -4.18
C GLU A 87 3.25 23.25 -2.72
N GLU A 88 2.15 23.98 -2.49
CA GLU A 88 1.67 24.26 -1.14
C GLU A 88 1.29 22.98 -0.39
N TYR A 89 0.51 22.12 -1.03
CA TYR A 89 0.13 20.81 -0.47
C TYR A 89 1.36 19.97 -0.14
N VAL A 90 2.32 19.87 -1.06
CA VAL A 90 3.55 19.11 -0.88
C VAL A 90 4.33 19.63 0.33
N LYS A 91 4.48 20.95 0.49
CA LYS A 91 5.21 21.54 1.62
C LYS A 91 4.52 21.32 2.97
N GLN A 92 3.19 21.43 3.01
CA GLN A 92 2.43 21.46 4.27
C GLN A 92 1.95 20.10 4.75
N TYR A 93 1.60 19.20 3.84
CA TYR A 93 0.88 17.96 4.17
C TYR A 93 1.67 16.69 3.88
N THR A 94 2.89 16.82 3.37
CA THR A 94 3.80 15.69 3.16
C THR A 94 5.07 15.85 4.01
N ASN A 95 5.92 14.83 3.99
CA ASN A 95 7.24 14.89 4.61
C ASN A 95 8.32 15.49 3.69
N ALA A 96 7.97 16.15 2.59
CA ALA A 96 8.90 16.69 1.60
C ALA A 96 10.04 17.54 2.19
N SER A 97 9.74 18.33 3.22
CA SER A 97 10.71 19.19 3.90
C SER A 97 11.59 18.46 4.92
N PHE A 98 11.26 17.22 5.30
CA PHE A 98 11.96 16.54 6.39
C PHE A 98 13.37 16.15 5.95
N LEU A 99 14.36 16.41 6.81
CA LEU A 99 15.75 16.08 6.51
C LEU A 99 16.02 14.61 6.86
N VAL A 100 16.50 13.85 5.88
CA VAL A 100 16.89 12.45 6.02
C VAL A 100 18.34 12.38 6.52
N ASN A 101 18.66 11.35 7.30
CA ASN A 101 20.02 11.08 7.76
C ASN A 101 21.02 11.08 6.58
N PRO A 102 22.11 11.88 6.64
CA PRO A 102 23.10 11.96 5.54
C PRO A 102 23.81 10.65 5.21
N ALA A 103 23.80 9.67 6.12
CA ALA A 103 24.34 8.33 5.85
C ALA A 103 23.41 7.46 4.99
N PHE A 104 22.17 7.90 4.75
CA PHE A 104 21.26 7.26 3.80
C PHE A 104 21.82 7.36 2.39
N LYS A 105 21.94 6.22 1.70
CA LYS A 105 22.37 6.18 0.30
C LYS A 105 21.26 5.64 -0.59
N LEU A 106 21.01 6.36 -1.68
CA LEU A 106 20.13 5.91 -2.75
C LEU A 106 20.82 4.81 -3.57
N PRO A 107 20.04 3.93 -4.25
CA PRO A 107 20.59 2.90 -5.13
C PRO A 107 21.53 3.42 -6.21
N GLY A 108 21.29 4.64 -6.71
CA GLY A 108 22.17 5.27 -7.71
C GLY A 108 23.56 5.62 -7.17
N ASP A 109 23.69 5.80 -5.86
CA ASP A 109 24.96 6.13 -5.19
C ASP A 109 25.57 4.90 -4.48
N ASN A 110 24.95 3.72 -4.62
CA ASN A 110 25.26 2.54 -3.83
C ASN A 110 24.95 1.23 -4.57
N ASN A 111 25.51 1.08 -5.78
CA ASN A 111 25.54 -0.18 -6.54
C ASN A 111 24.16 -0.85 -6.72
N GLY A 112 23.11 -0.05 -6.93
CA GLY A 112 21.76 -0.58 -7.19
C GLY A 112 20.96 -0.98 -5.94
N VAL A 113 21.48 -0.76 -4.73
CA VAL A 113 20.77 -1.03 -3.46
C VAL A 113 20.81 0.17 -2.52
N PHE A 114 19.81 0.30 -1.66
CA PHE A 114 19.86 1.35 -0.62
C PHE A 114 20.97 1.06 0.40
N SER A 115 21.35 2.05 1.22
CA SER A 115 22.27 1.83 2.35
C SER A 115 21.73 0.75 3.30
N GLY A 116 22.64 -0.07 3.84
CA GLY A 116 22.33 -1.09 4.85
C GLY A 116 21.96 -2.48 4.31
N MET A 117 22.10 -2.74 3.01
CA MET A 117 21.95 -4.09 2.47
C MET A 117 23.08 -5.00 2.97
N LYS A 118 22.73 -6.11 3.63
CA LYS A 118 23.64 -7.20 4.03
C LYS A 118 22.89 -8.53 3.97
N ASP A 119 23.48 -9.52 3.30
CA ASP A 119 22.94 -10.89 3.19
C ASP A 119 21.45 -10.94 2.76
N GLY A 120 21.08 -10.09 1.80
CA GLY A 120 19.72 -10.01 1.26
C GLY A 120 18.70 -9.33 2.19
N LYS A 121 19.13 -8.75 3.32
CA LYS A 121 18.29 -7.99 4.25
C LYS A 121 18.80 -6.56 4.39
N TYR A 122 17.87 -5.64 4.64
CA TYR A 122 18.22 -4.26 4.95
C TYR A 122 18.26 -4.02 6.45
N ASP A 123 19.41 -3.57 6.94
CA ASP A 123 19.49 -2.74 8.13
C ASP A 123 19.03 -1.32 7.77
N LYS A 124 18.00 -0.84 8.47
CA LYS A 124 17.34 0.44 8.19
C LYS A 124 17.82 1.55 9.13
N ALA A 125 18.93 1.36 9.86
CA ALA A 125 19.47 2.34 10.80
C ALA A 125 19.72 3.74 10.20
N THR A 126 20.01 3.82 8.89
CA THR A 126 20.20 5.09 8.17
C THR A 126 18.91 5.65 7.58
N TRP A 127 17.78 4.94 7.64
CA TRP A 127 16.52 5.33 6.98
C TRP A 127 15.61 6.09 7.94
N ASN A 128 16.19 7.03 8.68
CA ASN A 128 15.51 7.87 9.64
C ASN A 128 15.70 9.35 9.29
N TYR A 129 14.86 10.19 9.91
CA TYR A 129 15.03 11.62 9.83
C TYR A 129 16.10 12.09 10.82
N GLN A 130 16.72 13.21 10.49
CA GLN A 130 17.60 13.91 11.41
C GLN A 130 16.77 14.43 12.59
N ALA A 131 17.26 14.19 13.81
CA ALA A 131 16.69 14.77 15.02
C ALA A 131 17.28 16.17 15.24
N GLY A 132 16.40 17.17 15.36
CA GLY A 132 16.72 18.52 15.80
C GLY A 132 16.63 18.64 17.32
N GLY A 133 16.60 19.89 17.81
CA GLY A 133 16.49 20.20 19.24
C GLY A 133 15.27 19.53 19.89
N GLY A 134 15.46 18.88 21.04
CA GLY A 134 14.37 18.21 21.77
C GLY A 134 13.82 16.95 21.12
N GLY A 135 14.47 16.41 20.08
CA GLY A 135 14.04 15.19 19.38
C GLY A 135 12.93 15.40 18.35
N VAL A 136 12.64 16.66 17.99
CA VAL A 136 11.75 17.04 16.87
C VAL A 136 12.47 16.78 15.54
N ILE A 137 11.76 16.49 14.46
CA ILE A 137 12.38 16.24 13.15
C ILE A 137 12.91 17.55 12.57
N SER A 138 14.17 17.56 12.10
CA SER A 138 14.73 18.68 11.35
C SER A 138 14.08 18.81 9.97
N LYS A 139 13.74 20.04 9.57
CA LYS A 139 13.00 20.34 8.32
C LYS A 139 13.62 21.51 7.59
N ASP A 140 13.58 21.47 6.27
CA ASP A 140 13.84 22.60 5.38
C ASP A 140 12.57 22.95 4.58
N PRO A 141 11.81 23.97 5.01
CA PRO A 141 10.60 24.41 4.31
C PRO A 141 10.85 24.96 2.89
N THR A 142 12.09 25.33 2.56
CA THR A 142 12.44 25.82 1.22
C THR A 142 12.57 24.68 0.20
N LEU A 143 12.66 23.43 0.67
CA LEU A 143 12.89 22.23 -0.13
C LEU A 143 14.20 22.24 -0.92
N LYS A 144 15.20 23.06 -0.53
CA LYS A 144 16.47 23.20 -1.25
C LYS A 144 17.59 22.33 -0.69
N ASN A 145 17.50 21.93 0.58
CA ASN A 145 18.51 21.12 1.23
C ASN A 145 18.63 19.75 0.52
N PRO A 146 19.84 19.33 0.13
CA PRO A 146 20.03 18.09 -0.63
C PRO A 146 19.59 16.83 0.12
N ASN A 147 19.48 16.90 1.45
CA ASN A 147 19.03 15.80 2.30
C ASN A 147 17.54 15.87 2.64
N CYS A 148 16.79 16.85 2.15
CA CYS A 148 15.33 16.83 2.33
C CYS A 148 14.71 15.72 1.45
N VAL A 149 13.59 15.15 1.91
CA VAL A 149 12.89 14.08 1.19
C VAL A 149 12.59 14.48 -0.26
N PHE A 150 12.23 15.74 -0.51
CA PHE A 150 11.92 16.23 -1.85
C PHE A 150 13.12 16.12 -2.81
N GLN A 151 14.32 16.57 -2.40
CA GLN A 151 15.51 16.50 -3.26
C GLN A 151 15.97 15.05 -3.47
N LEU A 152 15.89 14.22 -2.43
CA LEU A 152 16.19 12.79 -2.55
C LEU A 152 15.20 12.06 -3.47
N LEU A 153 13.93 12.45 -3.46
CA LEU A 153 12.91 11.93 -4.36
C LEU A 153 13.23 12.28 -5.82
N LYS A 154 13.55 13.55 -6.10
CA LYS A 154 13.99 14.00 -7.44
C LYS A 154 15.20 13.18 -7.90
N LYS A 155 16.22 13.04 -7.05
CA LYS A 155 17.43 12.26 -7.36
C LYS A 155 17.12 10.79 -7.64
N GLN A 156 16.26 10.16 -6.83
CA GLN A 156 15.90 8.74 -6.98
C GLN A 156 15.19 8.45 -8.30
N TYR A 157 14.29 9.35 -8.74
CA TYR A 157 13.45 9.14 -9.92
C TYR A 157 14.03 9.73 -11.21
N ALA A 158 15.12 10.49 -11.15
CA ALA A 158 15.78 11.08 -12.32
C ALA A 158 16.11 10.06 -13.44
N ARG A 159 16.38 8.81 -13.06
CA ARG A 159 16.74 7.70 -13.96
C ARG A 159 15.59 7.11 -14.79
N TYR A 160 14.34 7.45 -14.51
CA TYR A 160 13.17 6.89 -15.20
C TYR A 160 12.77 7.75 -16.41
N THR A 161 13.68 7.94 -17.37
CA THR A 161 13.40 8.70 -18.59
C THR A 161 12.34 7.99 -19.47
N PRO A 162 11.61 8.70 -20.34
CA PRO A 162 10.63 8.07 -21.24
C PRO A 162 11.20 6.89 -22.05
N GLU A 163 12.45 7.00 -22.49
CA GLU A 163 13.15 5.94 -23.24
C GLU A 163 13.38 4.70 -22.38
N VAL A 164 13.89 4.89 -21.15
CA VAL A 164 14.13 3.78 -20.20
C VAL A 164 12.81 3.13 -19.81
N VAL A 165 11.79 3.94 -19.52
CA VAL A 165 10.47 3.43 -19.14
C VAL A 165 9.85 2.65 -20.30
N SER A 166 9.85 3.20 -21.51
CA SER A 166 9.33 2.53 -22.70
C SER A 166 10.04 1.20 -22.96
N LYS A 167 11.37 1.16 -22.81
CA LYS A 167 12.15 -0.09 -22.93
C LYS A 167 11.74 -1.14 -21.89
N ILE A 168 11.44 -0.73 -20.65
CA ILE A 168 11.07 -1.66 -19.58
C ILE A 168 9.61 -2.09 -19.72
N THR A 169 8.70 -1.16 -19.95
CA THR A 169 7.26 -1.43 -19.94
C THR A 169 6.74 -1.94 -21.28
N GLY A 170 7.43 -1.67 -22.39
CA GLY A 170 6.92 -1.89 -23.74
C GLY A 170 5.86 -0.87 -24.17
N THR A 171 5.54 0.12 -23.33
CA THR A 171 4.61 1.19 -23.67
C THR A 171 5.29 2.18 -24.62
N PRO A 172 4.70 2.54 -25.77
CA PRO A 172 5.24 3.58 -26.65
C PRO A 172 5.45 4.91 -25.91
N GLN A 173 6.54 5.63 -26.23
CA GLN A 173 6.91 6.86 -25.50
C GLN A 173 5.86 7.96 -25.62
N ASP A 174 5.29 8.13 -26.81
CA ASP A 174 4.18 9.06 -27.06
C ASP A 174 2.97 8.74 -26.16
N LYS A 175 2.64 7.46 -26.00
CA LYS A 175 1.56 7.02 -25.10
C LYS A 175 1.89 7.23 -23.62
N LEU A 176 3.14 7.01 -23.21
CA LEU A 176 3.58 7.36 -21.85
C LEU A 176 3.36 8.84 -21.57
N LEU A 177 3.84 9.71 -22.46
CA LEU A 177 3.73 11.15 -22.31
C LEU A 177 2.27 11.62 -22.35
N GLU A 178 1.42 10.99 -23.17
CA GLU A 178 -0.02 11.27 -23.21
C GLU A 178 -0.69 10.96 -21.86
N VAL A 179 -0.42 9.78 -21.28
CA VAL A 179 -0.92 9.40 -19.95
C VAL A 179 -0.38 10.34 -18.87
N TYR A 180 0.92 10.61 -18.87
CA TYR A 180 1.55 11.46 -17.85
C TYR A 180 1.01 12.87 -17.89
N LYS A 181 0.93 13.48 -19.08
CA LYS A 181 0.37 14.82 -19.27
C LYS A 181 -1.09 14.87 -18.79
N LEU A 182 -1.90 13.88 -19.15
CA LEU A 182 -3.30 13.85 -18.78
C LEU A 182 -3.48 13.68 -17.27
N TYR A 183 -2.81 12.71 -16.64
CA TYR A 183 -2.99 12.47 -15.21
C TYR A 183 -2.37 13.59 -14.35
N ALA A 184 -1.17 14.06 -14.69
CA ALA A 184 -0.49 15.14 -13.98
C ALA A 184 -1.22 16.48 -14.07
N SER A 185 -2.14 16.64 -15.04
CA SER A 185 -2.98 17.83 -15.13
C SER A 185 -3.94 18.02 -13.95
N THR A 186 -4.04 17.03 -13.05
CA THR A 186 -4.78 17.10 -11.79
C THR A 186 -3.96 17.66 -10.62
N GLY A 187 -2.69 18.02 -10.84
CA GLY A 187 -1.87 18.71 -9.84
C GLY A 187 -2.28 20.17 -9.58
N LYS A 188 -3.38 20.63 -10.18
CA LYS A 188 -3.96 21.95 -9.94
C LYS A 188 -5.03 21.85 -8.84
N PRO A 189 -5.16 22.84 -7.95
CA PRO A 189 -6.08 22.77 -6.81
C PRO A 189 -7.56 22.70 -7.18
N ASP A 190 -7.91 23.10 -8.41
CA ASP A 190 -9.27 23.06 -8.96
C ASP A 190 -9.60 21.74 -9.70
N ARG A 191 -8.67 20.77 -9.68
CA ARG A 191 -8.85 19.48 -10.35
C ARG A 191 -8.54 18.31 -9.44
N ALA A 192 -9.19 17.18 -9.70
CA ALA A 192 -9.02 15.95 -8.93
C ALA A 192 -8.75 14.75 -9.84
N GLY A 193 -7.74 13.97 -9.47
CA GLY A 193 -7.43 12.69 -10.09
C GLY A 193 -7.59 11.55 -9.10
N VAL A 194 -8.33 10.50 -9.48
CA VAL A 194 -8.42 9.26 -8.68
C VAL A 194 -7.74 8.12 -9.43
N GLU A 195 -7.04 7.27 -8.68
CA GLU A 195 -6.48 6.03 -9.21
C GLU A 195 -7.23 4.82 -8.65
N LEU A 196 -7.51 3.84 -9.52
CA LEU A 196 -8.30 2.64 -9.25
C LEU A 196 -7.44 1.38 -9.53
N TYR A 197 -6.95 0.75 -8.46
CA TYR A 197 -6.31 -0.57 -8.51
C TYR A 197 -7.04 -1.60 -7.66
N ALA A 198 -6.77 -2.87 -7.95
CA ALA A 198 -7.19 -4.01 -7.14
C ALA A 198 -6.03 -5.01 -7.03
N MET A 199 -6.20 -6.24 -7.50
CA MET A 199 -5.18 -7.28 -7.36
C MET A 199 -4.01 -7.17 -8.35
N GLY A 200 -4.17 -6.44 -9.46
CA GLY A 200 -3.15 -6.36 -10.51
C GLY A 200 -1.80 -5.83 -10.02
N TRP A 201 -1.80 -5.05 -8.93
CA TRP A 201 -0.59 -4.49 -8.32
C TRP A 201 -0.12 -5.19 -7.04
N THR A 202 -0.92 -6.05 -6.42
CA THR A 202 -0.68 -6.47 -5.03
C THR A 202 0.12 -7.76 -4.90
N GLN A 203 0.04 -8.67 -5.89
CA GLN A 203 0.60 -10.02 -5.79
C GLN A 203 1.96 -10.17 -6.50
N HIS A 204 2.86 -9.22 -6.23
CA HIS A 204 4.23 -9.22 -6.75
C HIS A 204 5.22 -9.15 -5.59
N THR A 205 6.47 -9.57 -5.79
CA THR A 205 7.55 -9.39 -4.81
C THR A 205 7.77 -7.91 -4.44
N VAL A 206 7.35 -7.00 -5.32
CA VAL A 206 7.41 -5.53 -5.16
C VAL A 206 6.03 -4.88 -5.11
N GLY A 207 4.95 -5.62 -4.88
CA GLY A 207 3.57 -5.09 -4.97
C GLY A 207 3.30 -3.91 -4.02
N VAL A 208 3.86 -3.95 -2.81
CA VAL A 208 3.81 -2.81 -1.88
C VAL A 208 4.45 -1.55 -2.47
N GLN A 209 5.52 -1.70 -3.27
CA GLN A 209 6.22 -0.57 -3.88
C GLN A 209 5.48 -0.01 -5.10
N ASN A 210 4.72 -0.83 -5.85
CA ASN A 210 3.79 -0.35 -6.87
C ASN A 210 2.82 0.66 -6.27
N ILE A 211 2.15 0.26 -5.18
CA ILE A 211 1.15 1.08 -4.49
C ILE A 211 1.80 2.32 -3.87
N ARG A 212 3.00 2.19 -3.27
CA ARG A 212 3.72 3.37 -2.73
C ARG A 212 4.04 4.40 -3.80
N ALA A 213 4.44 3.98 -5.00
CA ALA A 213 4.72 4.91 -6.09
C ALA A 213 3.45 5.69 -6.48
N MET A 214 2.30 5.03 -6.53
CA MET A 214 1.03 5.71 -6.79
C MET A 214 0.63 6.67 -5.66
N CYS A 215 0.83 6.28 -4.40
CA CYS A 215 0.60 7.20 -3.27
C CYS A 215 1.51 8.44 -3.36
N ILE A 216 2.78 8.29 -3.77
CA ILE A 216 3.68 9.43 -4.01
C ILE A 216 3.12 10.35 -5.09
N ILE A 217 2.64 9.80 -6.21
CA ILE A 217 2.00 10.59 -7.29
C ILE A 217 0.80 11.37 -6.73
N GLN A 218 -0.11 10.72 -6.00
CA GLN A 218 -1.29 11.38 -5.45
C GLN A 218 -0.95 12.46 -4.41
N LEU A 219 0.12 12.28 -3.63
CA LEU A 219 0.62 13.30 -2.71
C LEU A 219 1.29 14.47 -3.45
N LEU A 220 2.04 14.21 -4.52
CA LEU A 220 2.63 15.26 -5.36
C LEU A 220 1.55 16.10 -6.04
N LEU A 221 0.48 15.47 -6.52
CA LEU A 221 -0.62 16.15 -7.20
C LEU A 221 -1.65 16.75 -6.24
N GLY A 222 -1.51 16.54 -4.92
CA GLY A 222 -2.48 17.05 -3.93
C GLY A 222 -3.86 16.37 -3.99
N ASN A 223 -3.95 15.18 -4.60
CA ASN A 223 -5.21 14.46 -4.79
C ASN A 223 -5.68 13.69 -3.55
N MET A 224 -4.88 13.61 -2.48
CA MET A 224 -5.25 12.87 -1.27
C MET A 224 -6.14 13.72 -0.35
N GLY A 225 -7.34 13.22 -0.06
CA GLY A 225 -8.30 13.86 0.86
C GLY A 225 -9.30 14.81 0.19
N VAL A 226 -9.29 14.91 -1.15
CA VAL A 226 -10.23 15.72 -1.93
C VAL A 226 -11.31 14.85 -2.59
N ALA A 227 -12.47 15.43 -2.89
CA ALA A 227 -13.53 14.75 -3.62
C ALA A 227 -13.10 14.46 -5.06
N GLY A 228 -13.37 13.24 -5.55
CA GLY A 228 -12.94 12.80 -6.88
C GLY A 228 -11.44 12.48 -6.98
N GLY A 229 -10.72 12.52 -5.86
CA GLY A 229 -9.31 12.22 -5.74
C GLY A 229 -9.02 10.88 -5.06
N GLY A 230 -7.79 10.75 -4.57
CA GLY A 230 -7.36 9.68 -3.67
C GLY A 230 -6.90 8.40 -4.36
N VAL A 231 -6.69 7.37 -3.54
CA VAL A 231 -6.24 6.05 -3.97
C VAL A 231 -7.37 5.06 -3.71
N ALA A 232 -8.08 4.69 -4.77
CA ALA A 232 -9.20 3.77 -4.72
C ALA A 232 -8.71 2.31 -4.80
N ALA A 233 -8.08 1.84 -3.72
CA ALA A 233 -7.81 0.41 -3.54
C ALA A 233 -9.14 -0.37 -3.44
N MET A 234 -9.56 -0.97 -4.55
CA MET A 234 -10.85 -1.64 -4.72
C MET A 234 -10.81 -3.05 -4.15
N ARG A 235 -11.60 -3.28 -3.12
CA ARG A 235 -11.63 -4.55 -2.38
C ARG A 235 -12.34 -5.61 -3.21
N GLY A 236 -11.94 -6.87 -3.04
CA GLY A 236 -12.46 -8.01 -3.81
C GLY A 236 -13.81 -8.49 -3.28
N GLU A 237 -13.79 -9.40 -2.32
CA GLU A 237 -15.02 -9.96 -1.75
C GLU A 237 -15.83 -8.92 -0.96
N SER A 238 -17.14 -9.19 -0.84
CA SER A 238 -18.11 -8.29 -0.21
C SER A 238 -17.69 -7.84 1.19
N ASN A 239 -17.07 -8.72 1.98
CA ASN A 239 -16.66 -8.43 3.35
C ASN A 239 -15.15 -8.69 3.61
N VAL A 240 -14.29 -8.62 2.59
CA VAL A 240 -12.84 -8.73 2.82
C VAL A 240 -12.32 -7.58 3.70
N GLN A 241 -12.99 -6.42 3.65
CA GLN A 241 -12.71 -5.30 4.55
C GLN A 241 -13.05 -5.68 6.00
N GLY A 242 -14.28 -6.11 6.28
CA GLY A 242 -14.70 -6.46 7.64
C GLY A 242 -13.94 -7.65 8.22
N SER A 243 -13.68 -8.70 7.43
CA SER A 243 -12.86 -9.84 7.89
C SER A 243 -11.42 -9.43 8.24
N THR A 244 -10.84 -8.48 7.50
CA THR A 244 -9.55 -7.86 7.85
C THR A 244 -9.67 -7.03 9.13
N ASP A 245 -10.73 -6.22 9.25
CA ASP A 245 -11.01 -5.41 10.45
C ASP A 245 -11.20 -6.28 11.70
N HIS A 246 -11.74 -7.49 11.54
CA HIS A 246 -11.89 -8.51 12.58
C HIS A 246 -10.63 -9.38 12.80
N GLY A 247 -9.53 -9.08 12.13
CA GLY A 247 -8.26 -9.74 12.38
C GLY A 247 -8.22 -11.21 11.96
N LEU A 248 -8.92 -11.60 10.89
CA LEU A 248 -8.81 -12.96 10.31
C LEU A 248 -7.51 -13.14 9.50
N LEU A 249 -6.40 -12.69 10.07
CA LEU A 249 -5.04 -12.74 9.53
C LEU A 249 -4.06 -12.99 10.69
N PHE A 250 -3.06 -13.84 10.48
CA PHE A 250 -2.18 -14.34 11.55
C PHE A 250 -1.40 -13.27 12.35
N HIS A 251 -1.30 -12.05 11.84
CA HIS A 251 -0.45 -10.98 12.38
C HIS A 251 -1.23 -9.85 13.05
N ILE A 252 -2.57 -9.92 13.06
CA ILE A 252 -3.42 -8.92 13.69
C ILE A 252 -4.56 -9.54 14.50
N TRP A 253 -4.97 -8.83 15.54
CA TRP A 253 -6.23 -8.93 16.24
C TRP A 253 -7.24 -7.91 15.67
N PRO A 254 -8.54 -8.00 16.04
CA PRO A 254 -9.54 -7.01 15.67
C PRO A 254 -9.11 -5.56 15.90
N GLY A 255 -9.46 -4.68 14.96
CA GLY A 255 -9.12 -3.25 15.02
C GLY A 255 -7.66 -2.96 14.68
N TYR A 256 -7.00 -3.81 13.88
CA TYR A 256 -5.61 -3.64 13.44
C TYR A 256 -4.60 -3.59 14.60
N LEU A 257 -4.90 -4.27 15.70
CA LEU A 257 -3.95 -4.47 16.80
C LEU A 257 -2.99 -5.60 16.40
N ASN A 258 -1.68 -5.44 16.59
CA ASN A 258 -0.75 -6.49 16.15
C ASN A 258 -0.85 -7.73 17.05
N THR A 259 -0.80 -8.93 16.46
CA THR A 259 -0.69 -10.16 17.24
C THR A 259 0.62 -10.14 18.03
N PRO A 260 0.62 -10.38 19.35
CA PRO A 260 1.81 -10.28 20.17
C PRO A 260 2.85 -11.34 19.80
N LYS A 261 4.12 -10.95 19.92
CA LYS A 261 5.25 -11.85 19.80
C LYS A 261 5.53 -12.56 21.12
N ALA A 262 6.09 -13.77 21.06
CA ALA A 262 6.50 -14.54 22.22
C ALA A 262 7.47 -13.77 23.15
N SER A 263 8.36 -12.95 22.57
CA SER A 263 9.25 -12.06 23.31
C SER A 263 8.55 -11.00 24.17
N LEU A 264 7.31 -10.62 23.85
CA LEU A 264 6.53 -9.61 24.58
C LEU A 264 5.74 -10.28 25.71
N LYS A 265 6.46 -10.60 26.79
CA LYS A 265 5.93 -11.42 27.90
C LYS A 265 4.76 -10.76 28.65
N THR A 266 4.78 -9.43 28.78
CA THR A 266 3.76 -8.69 29.55
C THR A 266 2.95 -7.74 28.66
N LEU A 267 1.73 -7.41 29.11
CA LEU A 267 0.90 -6.39 28.44
C LEU A 267 1.60 -5.03 28.43
N LYS A 268 2.40 -4.72 29.46
CA LYS A 268 3.21 -3.50 29.52
C LYS A 268 4.25 -3.46 28.41
N ASP A 269 5.00 -4.55 28.21
CA ASP A 269 6.03 -4.63 27.16
C ASP A 269 5.40 -4.51 25.77
N TYR A 270 4.25 -5.18 25.57
CA TYR A 270 3.48 -5.07 24.34
C TYR A 270 3.05 -3.62 24.08
N ASN A 271 2.43 -2.96 25.05
CA ASN A 271 1.98 -1.58 24.89
C ASN A 271 3.15 -0.63 24.64
N ALA A 272 4.28 -0.80 25.32
CA ALA A 272 5.47 0.02 25.13
C ALA A 272 6.07 -0.18 23.73
N LYS A 273 6.11 -1.42 23.23
CA LYS A 273 6.67 -1.76 21.91
C LYS A 273 5.77 -1.29 20.77
N GLU A 274 4.46 -1.51 20.91
CA GLU A 274 3.50 -1.40 19.83
C GLU A 274 2.85 -0.01 19.73
N THR A 275 2.99 0.84 20.75
CA THR A 275 2.42 2.18 20.75
C THR A 275 3.42 3.19 20.20
N PRO A 276 3.19 3.77 19.02
CA PRO A 276 4.08 4.79 18.49
C PRO A 276 4.00 6.07 19.35
N SER A 277 5.13 6.75 19.47
CA SER A 277 5.23 8.06 20.10
C SER A 277 5.80 9.09 19.12
N THR A 278 5.59 10.37 19.41
CA THR A 278 6.11 11.47 18.61
C THR A 278 6.45 12.65 19.49
N LYS A 279 7.45 13.43 19.08
CA LYS A 279 7.81 14.72 19.68
C LYS A 279 7.24 15.91 18.88
N GLU A 280 6.60 15.65 17.75
CA GLU A 280 5.97 16.67 16.91
C GLU A 280 4.68 17.19 17.58
N ALA A 281 4.70 18.44 18.06
CA ALA A 281 3.58 19.03 18.82
C ALA A 281 2.24 19.04 18.07
N LYS A 282 2.27 19.19 16.74
CA LYS A 282 1.07 19.20 15.87
C LYS A 282 0.68 17.82 15.35
N SER A 283 1.40 16.76 15.73
CA SER A 283 1.04 15.41 15.34
C SER A 283 0.00 14.84 16.31
N LEU A 284 -1.20 14.56 15.79
CA LEU A 284 -2.27 13.93 16.60
C LEU A 284 -1.81 12.59 17.19
N ASN A 285 -1.03 11.82 16.41
CA ASN A 285 -0.57 10.47 16.70
C ASN A 285 -1.66 9.63 17.37
N TRP A 286 -2.77 9.39 16.66
CA TRP A 286 -3.97 8.78 17.25
C TRP A 286 -3.69 7.41 17.88
N TRP A 287 -2.75 6.65 17.30
CA TRP A 287 -2.29 5.37 17.81
C TRP A 287 -1.63 5.41 19.20
N LYS A 288 -1.35 6.59 19.77
CA LYS A 288 -1.05 6.74 21.20
C LYS A 288 -2.14 6.14 22.12
N ASN A 289 -3.36 6.02 21.60
CA ASN A 289 -4.49 5.39 22.30
C ASN A 289 -4.51 3.85 22.19
N LYS A 290 -3.56 3.20 21.50
CA LYS A 290 -3.52 1.74 21.34
C LYS A 290 -3.74 0.96 22.64
N PRO A 291 -3.14 1.34 23.80
CA PRO A 291 -3.37 0.62 25.06
C PRO A 291 -4.84 0.57 25.49
N LYS A 292 -5.63 1.60 25.17
CA LYS A 292 -7.08 1.62 25.46
C LYS A 292 -7.82 0.57 24.63
N TYR A 293 -7.52 0.49 23.33
CA TYR A 293 -8.14 -0.49 22.43
C TYR A 293 -7.78 -1.92 22.81
N VAL A 294 -6.53 -2.16 23.18
CA VAL A 294 -6.05 -3.47 23.65
C VAL A 294 -6.79 -3.88 24.93
N ALA A 295 -6.88 -2.97 25.91
CA ALA A 295 -7.62 -3.24 27.13
C ALA A 295 -9.10 -3.56 26.86
N SER A 296 -9.77 -2.76 26.01
CA SER A 296 -11.16 -3.00 25.63
C SER A 296 -11.35 -4.34 24.91
N PHE A 297 -10.44 -4.69 23.99
CA PHE A 297 -10.50 -5.97 23.28
C PHE A 297 -10.34 -7.16 24.25
N LEU A 298 -9.32 -7.15 25.11
CA LEU A 298 -9.12 -8.22 26.10
C LEU A 298 -10.34 -8.39 27.02
N ARG A 299 -10.96 -7.29 27.45
CA ARG A 299 -12.21 -7.34 28.25
C ARG A 299 -13.40 -7.86 27.46
N SER A 300 -13.48 -7.56 26.17
CA SER A 300 -14.53 -8.11 25.30
C SER A 300 -14.38 -9.63 25.12
N THR A 301 -13.15 -10.14 25.14
CA THR A 301 -12.87 -11.57 24.95
C THR A 301 -13.02 -12.38 26.24
N TYR A 302 -12.48 -11.90 27.36
CA TYR A 302 -12.41 -12.66 28.62
C TYR A 302 -13.29 -12.10 29.74
N GLY A 303 -14.04 -11.02 29.49
CA GLY A 303 -14.89 -10.37 30.48
C GLY A 303 -14.13 -9.52 31.51
N LYS A 304 -14.89 -9.00 32.49
CA LYS A 304 -14.34 -8.12 33.55
C LYS A 304 -13.77 -8.88 34.75
N GLY A 305 -14.09 -10.16 34.91
CA GLY A 305 -13.61 -11.00 36.02
C GLY A 305 -12.14 -11.40 35.90
N VAL A 306 -11.58 -11.41 34.69
CA VAL A 306 -10.17 -11.74 34.42
C VAL A 306 -9.36 -10.45 34.37
N SER A 307 -8.21 -10.39 35.05
CA SER A 307 -7.34 -9.21 34.99
C SER A 307 -6.79 -8.99 33.56
N LEU A 308 -6.39 -7.76 33.21
CA LEU A 308 -5.87 -7.50 31.86
C LEU A 308 -4.56 -8.25 31.56
N ASP A 309 -3.70 -8.41 32.56
CA ASP A 309 -2.43 -9.14 32.41
C ASP A 309 -2.66 -10.65 32.26
N GLU A 310 -3.63 -11.20 32.98
CA GLU A 310 -4.05 -12.59 32.82
C GLU A 310 -4.71 -12.81 31.46
N ALA A 311 -5.64 -11.94 31.05
CA ALA A 311 -6.27 -11.99 29.73
C ALA A 311 -5.24 -11.93 28.59
N TYR A 312 -4.23 -11.05 28.71
CA TYR A 312 -3.12 -10.99 27.75
C TYR A 312 -2.28 -12.27 27.73
N THR A 313 -2.09 -12.91 28.88
CA THR A 313 -1.35 -14.18 29.00
C THR A 313 -2.09 -15.32 28.32
N LEU A 314 -3.42 -15.38 28.45
CA LEU A 314 -4.29 -16.38 27.82
C LEU A 314 -4.36 -16.26 26.29
N MET A 315 -4.07 -15.08 25.73
CA MET A 315 -4.03 -14.91 24.28
C MET A 315 -2.82 -15.62 23.65
N PRO A 316 -3.01 -16.33 22.52
CA PRO A 316 -1.91 -16.95 21.80
C PRO A 316 -0.94 -15.90 21.27
N LYS A 317 0.35 -16.25 21.29
CA LYS A 317 1.45 -15.42 20.81
C LYS A 317 2.16 -16.17 19.70
N ILE A 318 2.67 -15.43 18.72
CA ILE A 318 3.44 -16.00 17.63
C ILE A 318 4.93 -15.88 17.95
N ASP A 319 5.72 -16.88 17.59
CA ASP A 319 7.17 -16.79 17.76
C ASP A 319 7.75 -15.59 17.00
N ASP A 320 8.83 -15.03 17.54
CA ASP A 320 9.56 -13.95 16.91
C ASP A 320 10.09 -14.39 15.54
N GLY A 321 9.80 -13.61 14.50
CA GLY A 321 10.20 -13.93 13.13
C GLY A 321 9.33 -14.96 12.40
N SER A 322 8.34 -15.60 13.06
CA SER A 322 7.48 -16.57 12.40
C SER A 322 6.60 -15.96 11.29
N ASN A 323 6.49 -16.70 10.19
CA ASN A 323 5.64 -16.38 9.05
C ASN A 323 4.57 -17.46 8.90
N LEU A 324 3.34 -17.12 9.27
CA LEU A 324 2.17 -18.01 9.19
C LEU A 324 1.22 -17.58 8.06
N SER A 325 1.76 -16.95 7.02
CA SER A 325 0.99 -16.55 5.85
C SER A 325 0.45 -17.76 5.08
N TRP A 326 -0.55 -17.51 4.24
CA TRP A 326 -1.27 -18.51 3.45
C TRP A 326 -0.36 -19.53 2.75
N LEU A 327 0.68 -19.07 2.04
CA LEU A 327 1.61 -19.98 1.36
C LEU A 327 2.41 -20.86 2.33
N GLN A 328 2.77 -20.32 3.50
CA GLN A 328 3.51 -21.06 4.53
C GLN A 328 2.64 -22.13 5.18
N ILE A 329 1.36 -21.87 5.41
CA ILE A 329 0.40 -22.86 5.93
C ILE A 329 0.40 -24.10 5.02
N PHE A 330 0.22 -23.94 3.70
CA PHE A 330 0.19 -25.07 2.78
C PHE A 330 1.55 -25.75 2.57
N ASP A 331 2.65 -25.00 2.65
CA ASP A 331 3.99 -25.60 2.59
C ASP A 331 4.28 -26.50 3.81
N GLN A 332 3.90 -26.05 5.00
CA GLN A 332 4.04 -26.84 6.23
C GLN A 332 3.04 -28.00 6.29
N MET A 333 1.81 -27.82 5.81
CA MET A 333 0.83 -28.90 5.65
C MET A 333 1.36 -29.98 4.69
N TYR A 334 1.97 -29.58 3.57
CA TYR A 334 2.62 -30.51 2.66
C TYR A 334 3.76 -31.29 3.32
N LYS A 335 4.43 -30.72 4.32
CA LYS A 335 5.47 -31.37 5.13
C LYS A 335 4.92 -32.21 6.29
N GLY A 336 3.60 -32.41 6.37
CA GLY A 336 2.95 -33.19 7.44
C GLY A 336 3.01 -32.52 8.81
N LYS A 337 3.06 -31.18 8.86
CA LYS A 337 3.12 -30.41 10.11
C LYS A 337 1.76 -29.94 10.64
N PHE A 338 0.68 -30.36 9.98
CA PHE A 338 -0.70 -30.09 10.39
C PHE A 338 -1.46 -31.40 10.47
N THR A 339 -2.20 -31.59 11.56
CA THR A 339 -3.13 -32.71 11.73
C THR A 339 -4.52 -32.37 11.19
N GLY A 340 -4.92 -31.10 11.28
CA GLY A 340 -6.23 -30.65 10.84
C GLY A 340 -6.25 -29.28 10.17
N PHE A 341 -7.31 -29.02 9.41
CA PHE A 341 -7.52 -27.74 8.72
C PHE A 341 -9.01 -27.38 8.63
N PHE A 342 -9.31 -26.09 8.80
CA PHE A 342 -10.64 -25.52 8.55
C PHE A 342 -10.62 -24.74 7.24
N ALA A 343 -11.35 -25.23 6.24
CA ALA A 343 -11.68 -24.49 5.02
C ALA A 343 -13.03 -23.79 5.22
N TRP A 344 -13.02 -22.65 5.90
CA TRP A 344 -14.27 -21.95 6.28
C TRP A 344 -14.64 -20.90 5.24
N GLY A 345 -15.65 -21.17 4.40
CA GLY A 345 -16.05 -20.26 3.33
C GLY A 345 -14.97 -20.00 2.27
N MET A 346 -14.00 -20.92 2.12
CA MET A 346 -12.88 -20.81 1.19
C MET A 346 -12.67 -22.11 0.41
N ASN A 347 -12.19 -22.02 -0.83
CA ASN A 347 -11.87 -23.19 -1.66
C ASN A 347 -10.37 -23.25 -2.02
N PRO A 348 -9.48 -23.61 -1.08
CA PRO A 348 -8.03 -23.62 -1.31
C PRO A 348 -7.58 -24.61 -2.39
N ALA A 349 -8.34 -25.69 -2.62
CA ALA A 349 -8.03 -26.68 -3.66
C ALA A 349 -8.07 -26.11 -5.09
N CYS A 350 -8.69 -24.94 -5.26
CA CYS A 350 -8.75 -24.18 -6.50
C CYS A 350 -8.04 -22.83 -6.41
N SER A 351 -8.24 -22.07 -5.33
CA SER A 351 -7.70 -20.72 -5.19
C SER A 351 -6.22 -20.67 -4.76
N GLY A 352 -5.71 -21.75 -4.16
CA GLY A 352 -4.30 -21.86 -3.78
C GLY A 352 -3.40 -22.01 -5.01
N ALA A 353 -2.31 -21.24 -5.04
CA ALA A 353 -1.29 -21.37 -6.08
C ALA A 353 -0.68 -22.79 -6.06
N HIS A 354 -0.37 -23.33 -7.25
CA HIS A 354 0.06 -24.72 -7.43
C HIS A 354 -0.96 -25.72 -6.85
N SER A 355 -2.18 -25.71 -7.39
CA SER A 355 -3.32 -26.53 -6.93
C SER A 355 -2.99 -28.01 -6.71
N ASN A 356 -2.14 -28.63 -7.55
CA ASN A 356 -1.69 -30.01 -7.34
C ASN A 356 -0.96 -30.20 -5.99
N LYS A 357 -0.03 -29.31 -5.64
CA LYS A 357 0.67 -29.34 -4.34
C LYS A 357 -0.31 -29.10 -3.20
N VAL A 358 -1.22 -28.14 -3.36
CA VAL A 358 -2.24 -27.84 -2.35
C VAL A 358 -3.16 -29.04 -2.10
N ARG A 359 -3.65 -29.70 -3.16
CA ARG A 359 -4.47 -30.92 -3.05
C ARG A 359 -3.71 -32.06 -2.39
N GLN A 360 -2.44 -32.25 -2.72
CA GLN A 360 -1.58 -33.22 -2.06
C GLN A 360 -1.36 -32.88 -0.57
N ALA A 361 -1.21 -31.60 -0.23
CA ALA A 361 -1.07 -31.15 1.16
C ALA A 361 -2.34 -31.44 1.97
N LEU A 362 -3.51 -31.13 1.41
CA LEU A 362 -4.81 -31.42 2.04
C LEU A 362 -5.00 -32.93 2.30
N GLY A 363 -4.52 -33.78 1.39
CA GLY A 363 -4.55 -35.25 1.56
C GLY A 363 -3.62 -35.80 2.64
N LYS A 364 -2.77 -34.96 3.27
CA LYS A 364 -1.91 -35.35 4.41
C LYS A 364 -2.51 -35.01 5.78
N LEU A 365 -3.68 -34.38 5.81
CA LEU A 365 -4.38 -34.07 7.06
C LEU A 365 -5.07 -35.32 7.60
N ASP A 366 -5.12 -35.46 8.92
CA ASP A 366 -5.92 -36.49 9.60
C ASP A 366 -7.42 -36.17 9.48
N TRP A 367 -7.75 -34.87 9.51
CA TRP A 367 -9.12 -34.39 9.35
C TRP A 367 -9.18 -33.02 8.68
N MET A 368 -10.29 -32.75 8.01
CA MET A 368 -10.59 -31.43 7.44
C MET A 368 -12.06 -31.10 7.67
N VAL A 369 -12.32 -29.88 8.09
CA VAL A 369 -13.68 -29.33 8.17
C VAL A 369 -13.85 -28.30 7.07
N ASN A 370 -14.88 -28.47 6.24
CA ASN A 370 -15.25 -27.54 5.19
C ASN A 370 -16.65 -27.00 5.50
N VAL A 371 -16.79 -25.67 5.56
CA VAL A 371 -18.04 -24.97 5.89
C VAL A 371 -18.45 -24.07 4.74
#